data_AF-A0A9D6UMA1-F1
#
_entry.id   AF-A0A9D6UMA1-F1
#
_cell.length_a   1.000
_cell.length_b   1.000
_cell.length_c   1.000
_cell.angle_alpha   90.00
_cell.angle_beta   90.00
_cell.angle_gamma   90.00
#
_symmetry.space_group_name_H-M   'P 1'
#
loop_
_entity.id
_entity.type
_entity.pdbx_description
1 polymer ?
#
loop_
_entity_poly.entity_id
_entity_poly.type
_entity_poly.pdbx_seq_one_letter_code
_entity_poly.pdbx_strand_id
1 'polypeptide(L)' 'MMPIRHRLRHALVAYAVIGIAAWLTLDGALRWMVLILLIALALKSWIAVRREELQ' A
#
# COMPACT_ATOMS: atom_id res chain seq x y z
N MET A 1 9.56 -3.47 21.21
CA MET A 1 9.21 -4.04 19.89
C MET A 1 7.73 -3.77 19.63
N MET A 2 7.39 -2.82 18.77
CA MET A 2 6.00 -2.62 18.37
C MET A 2 5.58 -3.79 17.48
N PRO A 3 4.41 -4.42 17.70
CA PRO A 3 4.01 -5.59 16.95
C PRO A 3 3.94 -5.24 15.46
N ILE A 4 4.60 -6.03 14.63
CA ILE A 4 4.68 -5.90 13.16
C ILE A 4 3.33 -5.56 12.50
N ARG A 5 2.23 -6.10 13.04
CA ARG A 5 0.84 -5.77 12.70
C ARG A 5 0.52 -4.27 12.69
N HIS A 6 1.01 -3.49 13.66
CA HIS A 6 0.74 -2.05 13.73
C HIS A 6 1.52 -1.25 12.68
N ARG A 7 2.73 -1.70 12.31
CA ARG A 7 3.54 -1.02 11.30
C ARG A 7 2.95 -1.18 9.90
N LEU A 8 2.38 -2.35 9.63
CA LEU A 8 1.67 -2.65 8.39
C LEU A 8 0.35 -1.92 8.23
N ARG A 9 -0.41 -1.79 9.32
CA ARG A 9 -1.65 -1.00 9.30
C ARG A 9 -1.37 0.46 8.93
N HIS A 10 -0.28 1.05 9.45
CA HIS A 10 0.14 2.40 9.04
C HIS A 10 0.58 2.46 7.57
N ALA A 11 1.32 1.46 7.08
CA ALA A 11 1.72 1.41 5.67
C ALA A 11 0.51 1.29 4.72
N LEU A 12 -0.46 0.44 5.04
CA LEU A 12 -1.71 0.30 4.28
C LEU A 12 -2.56 1.58 4.32
N VAL A 13 -2.62 2.26 5.46
CA VAL A 13 -3.30 3.55 5.57
C VAL A 13 -2.61 4.60 4.70
N ALA A 14 -1.27 4.66 4.69
CA ALA A 14 -0.54 5.56 3.81
C ALA A 14 -0.82 5.27 2.32
N TYR A 15 -0.87 3.99 1.92
CA TYR A 15 -1.23 3.61 0.55
C TYR A 15 -2.67 3.99 0.20
N ALA A 16 -3.62 3.84 1.14
CA ALA A 16 -5.00 4.26 0.94
C ALA A 16 -5.11 5.79 0.77
N VAL A 17 -4.39 6.57 1.59
CA VAL A 17 -4.37 8.04 1.50
C VAL A 17 -3.77 8.50 0.17
N ILE A 18 -2.67 7.89 -0.28
CA ILE A 18 -2.07 8.21 -1.59
C ILE A 18 -3.01 7.80 -2.73
N GLY A 19 -3.70 6.66 -2.58
CA GLY A 19 -4.70 6.21 -3.55
C GLY A 19 -5.88 7.16 -3.68
N ILE A 20 -6.39 7.70 -2.56
CA ILE A 20 -7.48 8.69 -2.53
C ILE A 20 -6.99 10.06 -3.03
N ALA A 21 -5.76 10.45 -2.70
CA ALA A 21 -5.18 11.69 -3.22
C ALA A 21 -5.03 11.62 -4.74
N ALA A 22 -4.43 10.54 -5.27
CA ALA A 22 -4.35 10.27 -6.70
C ALA A 22 -5.74 10.12 -7.34
N TRP A 23 -6.69 9.61 -6.54
CA TRP A 23 -8.14 9.67 -6.68
C TRP A 23 -8.65 10.91 -7.40
N LEU A 24 -8.35 11.99 -6.68
CA LEU A 24 -8.93 13.33 -6.79
C LEU A 24 -8.03 14.28 -7.58
N THR A 25 -6.73 14.02 -7.66
CA THR A 25 -5.77 14.92 -8.35
C THR A 25 -5.34 14.45 -9.73
N LEU A 26 -5.46 13.15 -10.06
CA LEU A 26 -5.04 12.64 -11.36
C LEU A 26 -6.24 12.20 -12.21
N ASP A 27 -6.25 12.65 -13.46
CA ASP A 27 -7.18 12.20 -14.50
C ASP A 27 -6.48 11.34 -15.56
N GLY A 28 -7.19 10.38 -16.14
CA GLY A 28 -6.73 9.56 -17.26
C GLY A 28 -5.64 8.52 -16.91
N ALA A 29 -4.67 8.36 -17.81
CA ALA A 29 -3.65 7.29 -17.76
C ALA A 29 -2.74 7.37 -16.53
N LEU A 30 -2.50 8.58 -16.03
CA LEU A 30 -1.61 8.83 -14.91
C LEU A 30 -2.21 8.30 -13.59
N ARG A 31 -3.55 8.35 -13.44
CA ARG A 31 -4.25 7.73 -12.30
C ARG A 31 -4.10 6.23 -12.28
N TRP A 32 -4.24 5.58 -13.44
CA TRP A 32 -4.06 4.14 -13.57
C TRP A 32 -2.64 3.69 -13.24
N MET A 33 -1.62 4.44 -13.68
CA MET A 33 -0.22 4.18 -13.31
C MET A 33 0.00 4.20 -11.80
N VAL A 34 -0.53 5.22 -11.10
CA VAL A 34 -0.38 5.34 -9.65
C VAL A 34 -1.13 4.25 -8.90
N LEU A 35 -2.34 3.91 -9.34
CA LEU A 35 -3.10 2.79 -8.76
C LEU A 35 -2.38 1.46 -8.92
N ILE A 36 -1.82 1.18 -10.11
CA ILE A 36 -1.05 -0.05 -10.37
C ILE A 36 0.18 -0.10 -9.46
N LEU A 37 0.91 1.00 -9.31
CA LEU A 37 2.06 1.09 -8.41
C LEU A 37 1.66 0.85 -6.95
N LEU A 38 0.55 1.46 -6.50
CA LEU A 38 0.02 1.26 -5.15
C LEU A 38 -0.38 -0.19 -4.91
N ILE A 39 -1.05 -0.83 -5.86
CA ILE A 39 -1.44 -2.25 -5.77
C ILE A 39 -0.20 -3.14 -5.71
N ALA A 40 0.81 -2.91 -6.56
CA ALA A 40 2.05 -3.66 -6.56
C ALA A 40 2.80 -3.53 -5.22
N LEU A 41 2.84 -2.32 -4.66
CA LEU A 41 3.51 -2.03 -3.40
C LEU A 41 2.73 -2.61 -2.19
N ALA A 42 1.40 -2.60 -2.26
CA ALA A 42 0.53 -3.26 -1.28
C ALA A 42 0.71 -4.78 -1.30
N LEU A 43 0.76 -5.41 -2.48
CA LEU A 43 1.04 -6.85 -2.63
C LEU A 43 2.42 -7.20 -2.08
N LYS A 44 3.46 -6.40 -2.39
CA LYS A 44 4.80 -6.61 -1.86
C LYS A 44 4.83 -6.51 -0.34
N SER A 45 4.14 -5.52 0.23
CA SER A 45 4.01 -5.35 1.68
C SER A 45 3.29 -6.55 2.30
N TRP A 46 2.21 -7.05 1.68
CA TRP A 46 1.46 -8.22 2.12
C TRP A 46 2.31 -9.50 2.14
N ILE A 47 3.10 -9.73 1.09
CA ILE A 47 4.02 -10.87 0.99
C ILE A 47 5.09 -10.79 2.09
N ALA A 48 5.63 -9.60 2.35
CA ALA A 48 6.60 -9.41 3.42
C ALA A 48 6.01 -9.76 4.81
N VAL A 49 4.75 -9.37 5.08
CA VAL A 49 4.05 -9.77 6.33
C VAL A 49 3.92 -11.27 6.44
N ARG A 50 3.37 -11.89 5.39
CA ARG A 50 3.14 -13.33 5.35
C ARG A 50 4.43 -14.10 5.58
N ARG A 51 5.55 -13.58 5.08
CA ARG A 51 6.88 -14.16 5.27
C ARG A 51 7.36 -14.01 6.71
N GLU A 52 7.12 -12.86 7.36
CA GLU A 52 7.42 -12.68 8.79
C GLU A 52 6.50 -13.50 9.70
N GLU A 53 5.24 -13.75 9.32
CA GLU A 53 4.31 -14.60 10.09
C GLU A 53 4.58 -16.10 9.94
N LEU A 54 5.24 -16.51 8.86
CA LEU A 54 5.64 -17.90 8.59
C LEU A 54 7.00 -18.29 9.21
N GLN A 55 7.79 -17.30 9.66
CA GLN A 55 9.04 -17.50 10.41
C GLN A 55 8.79 -17.49 11.92
#